data_AF-A0A183PCC6-F1
#
_entry.id   AF-A0A183PCC6-F1
#
_cell.length_a   1.000
_cell.length_b   1.000
_cell.length_c   1.000
_cell.angle_alpha   90.00
_cell.angle_beta   90.00
_cell.angle_gamma   90.00
#
_symmetry.space_group_name_H-M   'P 1'
#
loop_
_entity.id
_entity.type
_entity.pdbx_description
1 polymer ?
#
loop_
_entity_poly.entity_id
_entity_poly.type
_entity_poly.pdbx_seq_one_letter_code
_entity_poly.pdbx_strand_id
1 'polypeptide(L)'
;MPRYYLNSQAICFLYHFTLIRAKVPIIKFCDRYTGIDCDLNVNNVNGLYNTYLLAMYAKIDWRVRPLGVFIKHWAQCLDIHDAQRGRLSTYCLLLMLIHYLQTACIPPVLPNLQEKFPNLFNYTMEPYELDMNIELPWNELQSNNSNSLAELFTGFIYYYTNQFDFNKWAISIRHKTPFMKHIAMKHLPPYEQGYIVRNCKIFIEEPFSQTNAARSIHSDNIVSYIKQAFIKTNEILSDQYPLESIMNIRNN
;
A
#
# COMPACT_ATOMS: atom_id res chain seq x y z
N MET A 1 -11.04 -45.57 0.29
CA MET A 1 -11.22 -44.10 0.37
C MET A 1 -12.05 -43.80 1.61
N PRO A 2 -11.45 -43.42 2.76
CA PRO A 2 -12.21 -43.10 3.95
C PRO A 2 -12.92 -41.76 3.73
N ARG A 3 -14.26 -41.76 3.83
CA ARG A 3 -15.06 -40.54 3.92
C ARG A 3 -14.90 -40.00 5.35
N TYR A 4 -14.18 -38.90 5.51
CA TYR A 4 -14.18 -38.14 6.76
C TYR A 4 -15.54 -37.46 6.90
N TYR A 5 -16.42 -38.05 7.70
CA TYR A 5 -17.63 -37.38 8.17
C TYR A 5 -17.21 -36.33 9.20
N LEU A 6 -17.31 -35.05 8.84
CA LEU A 6 -17.22 -33.96 9.81
C LEU A 6 -18.39 -34.12 10.79
N ASN A 7 -18.06 -34.51 12.01
CA ASN A 7 -19.00 -34.74 13.10
C ASN A 7 -19.77 -33.43 13.39
N SER A 8 -21.10 -33.45 13.28
CA SER A 8 -21.99 -32.29 13.33
C SER A 8 -22.22 -31.72 14.75
N GLN A 9 -21.27 -31.95 15.66
CA GLN A 9 -21.22 -31.35 17.01
C GLN A 9 -19.96 -30.50 17.23
N ALA A 10 -19.22 -30.15 16.17
CA ALA A 10 -18.26 -29.06 16.28
C ALA A 10 -19.05 -27.75 16.41
N ILE A 11 -18.96 -27.09 17.57
CA ILE A 11 -19.24 -25.65 17.66
C ILE A 11 -18.28 -25.01 16.67
N CYS A 12 -18.78 -24.70 15.47
CA CYS A 12 -17.97 -24.09 14.44
C CYS A 12 -17.62 -22.69 14.96
N PHE A 13 -16.37 -22.55 15.39
CA PHE A 13 -15.81 -21.29 15.85
C PHE A 13 -15.78 -20.25 14.72
N LEU A 14 -16.00 -20.68 13.47
CA LEU A 14 -16.11 -19.82 12.30
C LEU A 14 -17.54 -19.78 11.78
N TYR A 15 -18.00 -18.63 11.28
CA TYR A 15 -19.30 -18.47 10.63
C TYR A 15 -19.24 -17.45 9.50
N HIS A 16 -20.33 -17.29 8.74
CA HIS A 16 -20.42 -16.40 7.56
C HIS A 16 -19.38 -16.65 6.45
N PHE A 17 -19.19 -17.91 6.07
CA PHE A 17 -18.29 -18.27 4.97
C PHE A 17 -18.74 -17.69 3.63
N THR A 18 -17.89 -16.88 3.00
CA THR A 18 -18.13 -16.34 1.65
C THR A 18 -16.90 -16.56 0.77
N LEU A 19 -17.07 -17.21 -0.38
CA LEU A 19 -16.02 -17.34 -1.37
C LEU A 19 -16.02 -16.14 -2.33
N ILE A 20 -14.95 -15.37 -2.33
CA ILE A 20 -14.71 -14.28 -3.28
C ILE A 20 -13.83 -14.79 -4.42
N ARG A 21 -14.40 -14.79 -5.62
CA ARG A 21 -13.71 -15.19 -6.85
C ARG A 21 -12.99 -13.97 -7.45
N ALA A 22 -11.76 -13.75 -7.01
CA ALA A 22 -10.83 -12.74 -7.55
C ALA A 22 -9.57 -13.42 -8.12
N LYS A 23 -8.59 -12.63 -8.61
CA LYS A 23 -7.29 -13.14 -9.11
C LYS A 23 -6.59 -14.03 -8.06
N VAL A 24 -6.65 -13.61 -6.80
CA VAL A 24 -6.33 -14.45 -5.64
C VAL A 24 -7.66 -14.77 -4.95
N PRO A 25 -8.15 -16.02 -5.00
CA PRO A 25 -9.38 -16.41 -4.32
C PRO A 25 -9.26 -16.21 -2.81
N ILE A 26 -10.32 -15.66 -2.20
CA ILE A 26 -10.37 -15.39 -0.76
C ILE A 26 -11.61 -16.06 -0.18
N ILE A 27 -11.44 -16.77 0.93
CA ILE A 27 -12.53 -17.22 1.79
C ILE A 27 -12.63 -16.20 2.92
N LYS A 28 -13.75 -15.47 2.97
CA LYS A 28 -14.10 -14.63 4.11
C LYS A 28 -14.87 -15.45 5.14
N PHE A 29 -14.58 -15.24 6.42
CA PHE A 29 -15.32 -15.80 7.53
C PHE A 29 -15.16 -14.90 8.76
N CYS A 30 -16.02 -15.06 9.76
CA CYS A 30 -15.91 -14.37 11.03
C CYS A 30 -15.59 -15.38 12.14
N ASP A 31 -14.64 -15.06 13.01
CA ASP A 31 -14.43 -15.81 14.24
C ASP A 31 -15.53 -15.46 15.26
N ARG A 32 -16.24 -16.48 15.74
CA ARG A 32 -17.37 -16.36 16.66
C ARG A 32 -16.96 -15.80 18.01
N TYR A 33 -15.77 -16.12 18.49
CA TYR A 33 -15.35 -15.75 19.84
C TYR A 33 -14.88 -14.30 19.92
N THR A 34 -14.10 -13.85 18.94
CA THR A 34 -13.57 -12.48 18.90
C THR A 34 -14.44 -11.52 18.10
N GLY A 35 -15.32 -12.02 17.23
CA GLY A 35 -16.08 -11.21 16.28
C GLY A 35 -15.23 -10.64 15.14
N ILE A 36 -13.99 -11.13 14.94
CA ILE A 36 -13.07 -10.61 13.93
C ILE A 36 -13.36 -11.25 12.58
N ASP A 37 -13.60 -10.40 11.57
CA ASP A 37 -13.64 -10.79 10.17
C ASP A 37 -12.24 -11.15 9.66
N CYS A 38 -12.16 -12.29 9.00
CA CYS A 38 -10.93 -12.90 8.52
C CYS A 38 -11.01 -13.18 7.02
N ASP A 39 -9.93 -12.85 6.31
CA ASP A 39 -9.73 -13.15 4.89
C ASP A 39 -8.64 -14.23 4.75
N LEU A 40 -9.00 -15.42 4.28
CA LEU A 40 -8.06 -16.52 4.02
C LEU A 40 -7.83 -16.69 2.53
N ASN A 41 -6.56 -16.68 2.12
CA ASN A 41 -6.13 -17.11 0.80
C ASN A 41 -5.19 -18.32 0.94
N VAL A 42 -4.97 -19.05 -0.14
CA VAL A 42 -4.08 -20.22 -0.17
C VAL A 42 -2.96 -19.95 -1.17
N ASN A 43 -1.71 -20.17 -0.74
CA ASN A 43 -0.49 -20.07 -1.54
C ASN A 43 -0.18 -18.68 -2.13
N ASN A 44 -0.75 -17.59 -1.60
CA ASN A 44 -0.31 -16.22 -1.95
C ASN A 44 0.86 -15.78 -1.05
N VAL A 45 2.01 -16.43 -1.22
CA VAL A 45 3.22 -16.18 -0.39
C VAL A 45 3.72 -14.74 -0.49
N ASN A 46 3.48 -14.06 -1.61
CA ASN A 46 3.85 -12.65 -1.81
C ASN A 46 3.30 -11.73 -0.70
N GLY A 47 2.12 -12.05 -0.16
CA GLY A 47 1.53 -11.30 0.95
C GLY A 47 2.39 -11.33 2.22
N LEU A 48 3.10 -12.44 2.48
CA LEU A 48 3.96 -12.58 3.65
C LEU A 48 5.18 -11.67 3.55
N TYR A 49 5.89 -11.70 2.41
CA TYR A 49 7.05 -10.84 2.18
C TYR A 49 6.70 -9.35 2.22
N ASN A 50 5.55 -8.97 1.67
CA ASN A 50 5.04 -7.60 1.72
C ASN A 50 4.71 -7.16 3.14
N THR A 51 3.99 -8.00 3.90
CA THR A 51 3.68 -7.71 5.30
C THR A 51 4.97 -7.57 6.11
N TYR A 52 5.95 -8.45 5.90
CA TYR A 52 7.26 -8.39 6.55
C TYR A 52 8.01 -7.08 6.21
N LEU A 53 8.13 -6.73 4.93
CA LEU A 53 8.80 -5.50 4.49
C LEU A 53 8.13 -4.25 5.06
N LEU A 54 6.79 -4.15 4.97
CA LEU A 54 6.05 -3.01 5.51
C LEU A 54 6.15 -2.92 7.03
N ALA A 55 6.18 -4.06 7.73
CA ALA A 55 6.38 -4.09 9.17
C ALA A 55 7.76 -3.54 9.57
N MET A 56 8.81 -3.88 8.80
CA MET A 56 10.14 -3.31 9.04
C MET A 56 10.19 -1.81 8.79
N TYR A 57 9.57 -1.31 7.71
CA TYR A 57 9.43 0.15 7.51
C TYR A 57 8.70 0.83 8.68
N ALA A 58 7.65 0.21 9.20
CA ALA A 58 6.89 0.72 10.34
C ALA A 58 7.64 0.62 11.69
N LYS A 59 8.80 -0.04 11.76
CA LYS A 59 9.69 -0.05 12.92
C LYS A 59 10.79 1.02 12.84
N ILE A 60 11.19 1.43 11.63
CA ILE A 60 12.30 2.39 11.44
C ILE A 60 11.95 3.77 12.00
N ASP A 61 10.76 4.27 11.69
CA ASP A 61 10.32 5.60 12.13
C ASP A 61 8.89 5.53 12.69
N TRP A 62 8.72 6.06 13.89
CA TRP A 62 7.45 6.01 14.62
C TRP A 62 6.32 6.73 13.88
N ARG A 63 6.64 7.71 13.02
CA ARG A 63 5.66 8.52 12.27
C ARG A 63 4.96 7.74 11.15
N VAL A 64 5.55 6.63 10.68
CA VAL A 64 5.01 5.83 9.56
C VAL A 64 3.64 5.26 9.89
N ARG A 65 3.46 4.70 11.09
CA ARG A 65 2.21 4.07 11.52
C ARG A 65 1.04 5.07 11.60
N PRO A 66 1.13 6.19 12.35
CA PRO A 66 0.05 7.16 12.41
C PRO A 66 -0.21 7.82 11.05
N LEU A 67 0.82 8.11 10.23
CA LEU A 67 0.62 8.61 8.86
C LEU A 67 -0.14 7.61 8.00
N GLY A 68 0.22 6.32 8.06
CA GLY A 68 -0.46 5.27 7.29
C GLY A 68 -1.93 5.13 7.67
N VAL A 69 -2.24 5.18 8.97
CA VAL A 69 -3.63 5.16 9.47
C VAL A 69 -4.38 6.41 9.02
N PHE A 70 -3.79 7.59 9.18
CA PHE A 70 -4.41 8.85 8.83
C PHE A 70 -4.68 8.97 7.33
N ILE A 71 -3.71 8.65 6.48
CA ILE A 71 -3.86 8.65 5.01
C ILE A 71 -4.92 7.65 4.57
N LYS A 72 -4.98 6.46 5.18
CA LYS A 72 -6.07 5.51 4.91
C LYS A 72 -7.43 6.13 5.23
N HIS A 73 -7.56 6.73 6.41
CA HIS A 73 -8.83 7.34 6.84
C HIS A 73 -9.23 8.52 5.93
N TRP A 74 -8.28 9.42 5.64
CA TRP A 74 -8.44 10.50 4.66
C TRP A 74 -8.94 9.98 3.30
N ALA A 75 -8.30 8.93 2.77
CA ALA A 75 -8.69 8.33 1.50
C ALA A 75 -10.09 7.69 1.54
N GLN A 76 -10.53 7.19 2.69
CA GLN A 76 -11.89 6.69 2.90
C GLN A 76 -12.91 7.84 2.95
N CYS A 77 -12.62 8.92 3.67
CA CYS A 77 -13.47 10.10 3.74
C CYS A 77 -13.68 10.75 2.37
N LEU A 78 -12.66 10.73 1.51
CA LEU A 78 -12.75 11.21 0.13
C LEU A 78 -13.21 10.15 -0.87
N ASP A 79 -13.51 8.93 -0.41
CA ASP A 79 -13.98 7.79 -1.23
C ASP A 79 -13.06 7.48 -2.41
N ILE A 80 -11.77 7.67 -2.20
CA ILE A 80 -10.69 7.26 -3.12
C ILE A 80 -10.02 5.96 -2.66
N HIS A 81 -10.48 5.40 -1.53
CA HIS A 81 -10.13 4.08 -1.02
C HIS A 81 -11.27 3.10 -1.32
N ASP A 82 -10.96 2.00 -2.03
CA ASP A 82 -11.75 0.76 -2.22
C ASP A 82 -11.29 0.08 -3.52
N ALA A 83 -10.44 -0.93 -3.40
CA ALA A 83 -9.88 -1.64 -4.55
C ALA A 83 -10.94 -2.40 -5.36
N GLN A 84 -12.05 -2.84 -4.75
CA GLN A 84 -13.11 -3.55 -5.44
C GLN A 84 -13.88 -2.61 -6.37
N ARG A 85 -13.98 -1.32 -6.01
CA ARG A 85 -14.53 -0.24 -6.84
C ARG A 85 -13.50 0.38 -7.79
N GLY A 86 -12.35 -0.27 -7.97
CA GLY A 86 -11.31 0.19 -8.89
C GLY A 86 -10.45 1.35 -8.37
N ARG A 87 -10.45 1.61 -7.06
CA ARG A 87 -9.74 2.73 -6.43
C ARG A 87 -8.49 2.28 -5.70
N LEU A 88 -7.87 3.18 -4.92
CA LEU A 88 -6.65 2.86 -4.18
C LEU A 88 -6.94 1.82 -3.10
N SER A 89 -6.10 0.79 -3.04
CA SER A 89 -6.06 -0.14 -1.91
C SER A 89 -5.27 0.47 -0.75
N THR A 90 -5.44 -0.06 0.47
CA THR A 90 -4.57 0.28 1.60
C THR A 90 -3.09 0.05 1.25
N TYR A 91 -2.79 -1.04 0.53
CA TYR A 91 -1.43 -1.35 0.11
C TYR A 91 -0.86 -0.29 -0.84
N CYS A 92 -1.64 0.15 -1.82
CA CYS A 92 -1.25 1.26 -2.72
C CYS A 92 -0.93 2.54 -1.94
N LEU A 93 -1.77 2.91 -0.97
CA LEU A 93 -1.55 4.10 -0.14
C LEU A 93 -0.26 4.01 0.69
N LEU A 94 0.03 2.83 1.27
CA LEU A 94 1.26 2.63 2.03
C LEU A 94 2.51 2.67 1.14
N LEU A 95 2.45 2.10 -0.07
CA LEU A 95 3.56 2.20 -1.04
C LEU A 95 3.79 3.65 -1.49
N MET A 96 2.71 4.41 -1.72
CA MET A 96 2.79 5.85 -1.99
C MET A 96 3.43 6.63 -0.84
N LEU A 97 3.00 6.37 0.39
CA LEU A 97 3.57 7.00 1.58
C LEU A 97 5.06 6.69 1.70
N ILE A 98 5.46 5.43 1.63
CA ILE A 98 6.86 5.03 1.76
C ILE A 98 7.71 5.67 0.65
N HIS A 99 7.22 5.68 -0.60
CA HIS A 99 7.92 6.33 -1.70
C HIS A 99 8.13 7.82 -1.46
N TYR A 100 7.10 8.53 -1.00
CA TYR A 100 7.21 9.95 -0.63
C TYR A 100 8.26 10.15 0.48
N LEU A 101 8.20 9.35 1.54
CA LEU A 101 9.14 9.41 2.68
C LEU A 101 10.59 9.07 2.28
N GLN A 102 10.80 8.27 1.24
CA GLN A 102 12.11 7.89 0.72
C GLN A 102 12.70 8.92 -0.27
N THR A 103 11.86 9.55 -1.10
CA THR A 103 12.34 10.26 -2.30
C THR A 103 12.05 11.76 -2.31
N ALA A 104 11.03 12.22 -1.61
CA ALA A 104 10.60 13.61 -1.63
C ALA A 104 10.97 14.37 -0.35
N CYS A 105 11.03 13.68 0.79
CA CYS A 105 11.49 14.26 2.05
C CYS A 105 13.00 14.53 2.03
N ILE A 106 13.41 15.69 2.53
CA ILE A 106 14.83 16.06 2.68
C ILE A 106 15.06 16.53 4.13
N PRO A 107 15.86 15.81 4.94
CA PRO A 107 16.42 14.48 4.67
C PRO A 107 15.33 13.40 4.45
N PRO A 108 15.62 12.29 3.75
CA PRO A 108 14.69 11.18 3.61
C PRO A 108 14.29 10.61 4.97
N VAL A 109 13.00 10.39 5.22
CA VAL A 109 12.50 9.81 6.48
C VAL A 109 12.75 8.30 6.51
N LEU A 110 12.64 7.63 5.36
CA LEU A 110 12.87 6.19 5.26
C LEU A 110 14.03 5.87 4.31
N PRO A 111 14.86 4.86 4.63
CA PRO A 111 15.84 4.33 3.70
C PRO A 111 15.18 3.37 2.70
N ASN A 112 15.95 2.82 1.77
CA ASN A 112 15.54 1.67 0.96
C ASN A 112 16.03 0.38 1.63
N LEU A 113 15.10 -0.41 2.18
CA LEU A 113 15.43 -1.66 2.89
C LEU A 113 15.94 -2.75 1.96
N GLN A 114 15.35 -2.90 0.77
CA GLN A 114 15.75 -3.93 -0.20
C GLN A 114 17.16 -3.69 -0.73
N GLU A 115 17.59 -2.43 -0.79
CA GLU A 115 18.96 -2.09 -1.16
C GLU A 115 19.95 -2.27 -0.01
N LYS A 116 19.59 -1.84 1.22
CA LYS A 116 20.48 -1.95 2.38
C LYS A 116 20.67 -3.39 2.85
N PHE A 117 19.62 -4.21 2.74
CA PHE A 117 19.62 -5.60 3.21
C PHE A 117 19.04 -6.54 2.14
N PRO A 118 19.71 -6.68 0.99
CA PRO A 118 19.21 -7.46 -0.14
C PRO A 118 19.04 -8.95 0.19
N ASN A 119 19.75 -9.45 1.19
CA ASN A 119 19.63 -10.83 1.66
C ASN A 119 18.41 -11.07 2.56
N LEU A 120 17.88 -10.02 3.21
CA LEU A 120 16.73 -10.10 4.13
C LEU A 120 15.41 -9.75 3.44
N PHE A 121 15.43 -8.88 2.43
CA PHE A 121 14.24 -8.42 1.72
C PHE A 121 14.26 -8.84 0.26
N ASN A 122 14.37 -10.15 0.04
CA ASN A 122 14.27 -10.81 -1.26
C ASN A 122 13.18 -11.90 -1.24
N TYR A 123 12.96 -12.51 -2.40
CA TYR A 123 12.09 -13.69 -2.56
C TYR A 123 12.83 -15.03 -2.41
N THR A 124 14.13 -15.03 -2.11
CA THR A 124 14.91 -16.27 -1.99
C THR A 124 14.82 -16.89 -0.60
N MET A 125 14.44 -16.12 0.43
CA MET A 125 14.14 -16.67 1.74
C MET A 125 12.82 -17.45 1.71
N GLU A 126 12.80 -18.60 2.36
CA GLU A 126 11.57 -19.36 2.49
C GLU A 126 10.59 -18.64 3.44
N PRO A 127 9.26 -18.72 3.23
CA PRO A 127 8.30 -17.95 4.02
C PRO A 127 8.38 -18.18 5.54
N TYR A 128 8.80 -19.37 5.98
CA TYR A 128 8.94 -19.70 7.41
C TYR A 128 10.21 -19.10 8.06
N GLU A 129 11.14 -18.58 7.25
CA GLU A 129 12.37 -17.91 7.72
C GLU A 129 12.15 -16.42 7.98
N LEU A 130 10.97 -15.88 7.65
CA LEU A 130 10.62 -14.49 7.89
C LEU A 130 10.39 -14.24 9.39
N ASP A 131 11.39 -13.65 10.05
CA ASP A 131 11.33 -13.30 11.47
C ASP A 131 10.80 -11.87 11.69
N MET A 132 9.53 -11.75 12.06
CA MET A 132 8.90 -10.46 12.40
C MET A 132 9.55 -9.73 13.59
N ASN A 133 10.38 -10.42 14.38
CA ASN A 133 11.10 -9.88 15.52
C ASN A 133 12.58 -9.62 15.23
N ILE A 134 13.01 -9.74 13.98
CA ILE A 134 14.38 -9.41 13.59
C ILE A 134 14.73 -7.99 14.04
N GLU A 135 15.94 -7.84 14.59
CA GLU A 135 16.52 -6.57 14.98
C GLU A 135 17.48 -6.11 13.88
N LEU A 136 17.12 -5.02 13.21
CA LEU A 136 18.00 -4.33 12.27
C LEU A 136 18.84 -3.29 13.03
N PRO A 137 19.91 -2.72 12.44
CA PRO A 137 20.63 -1.61 13.06
C PRO A 137 19.77 -0.33 13.08
N TRP A 138 18.74 -0.29 13.93
CA TRP A 138 17.71 0.76 13.94
C TRP A 138 18.30 2.16 14.09
N ASN A 139 19.31 2.30 14.95
CA ASN A 139 20.00 3.57 15.18
C ASN A 139 20.68 4.11 13.90
N GLU A 140 21.16 3.24 13.02
CA GLU A 140 21.77 3.64 11.73
C GLU A 140 20.73 3.91 10.63
N LEU A 141 19.48 3.46 10.83
CA LEU A 141 18.37 3.66 9.92
C LEU A 141 17.52 4.89 10.28
N GLN A 142 17.73 5.47 11.46
CA GLN A 142 17.03 6.68 11.90
C GLN A 142 17.36 7.87 10.99
N SER A 143 16.31 8.61 10.63
CA SER A 143 16.43 9.81 9.82
C SER A 143 16.71 11.04 10.68
N ASN A 144 17.51 11.96 10.15
CA ASN A 144 17.68 13.31 10.69
C ASN A 144 16.50 14.24 10.34
N ASN A 145 15.48 13.76 9.63
CA ASN A 145 14.29 14.52 9.30
C ASN A 145 13.47 14.82 10.56
N SER A 146 13.30 16.10 10.86
CA SER A 146 12.56 16.59 12.02
C SER A 146 11.11 17.01 11.73
N ASN A 147 10.59 16.71 10.54
CA ASN A 147 9.24 17.15 10.18
C ASN A 147 8.17 16.50 11.07
N SER A 148 7.18 17.28 11.49
CA SER A 148 6.05 16.77 12.24
C SER A 148 5.14 15.87 11.36
N LEU A 149 4.23 15.12 11.99
CA LEU A 149 3.21 14.36 11.26
C LEU A 149 2.38 15.24 10.31
N ALA A 150 2.04 16.45 10.75
CA ALA A 150 1.26 17.39 9.95
C ALA A 150 2.07 17.86 8.72
N GLU A 151 3.33 18.24 8.91
CA GLU A 151 4.22 18.65 7.81
C GLU A 151 4.43 17.52 6.80
N LEU A 152 4.63 16.29 7.26
CA LEU A 152 4.79 15.13 6.38
C LEU A 152 3.50 14.81 5.61
N PHE A 153 2.33 14.92 6.25
CA PHE A 153 1.06 14.74 5.54
C PHE A 153 0.84 15.86 4.51
N THR A 154 1.06 17.12 4.87
CA THR A 154 0.95 18.26 3.95
C THR A 154 1.92 18.10 2.78
N GLY A 155 3.15 17.71 3.04
CA GLY A 155 4.14 17.43 2.00
C GLY A 155 3.76 16.23 1.13
N PHE A 156 3.15 15.17 1.68
CA PHE A 156 2.62 14.04 0.90
C PHE A 156 1.53 14.49 -0.08
N ILE A 157 0.58 15.32 0.39
CA ILE A 157 -0.48 15.88 -0.44
C ILE A 157 0.10 16.78 -1.54
N TYR A 158 0.99 17.70 -1.17
CA TYR A 158 1.65 18.60 -2.11
C TYR A 158 2.48 17.85 -3.16
N TYR A 159 3.23 16.83 -2.74
CA TYR A 159 4.05 16.01 -3.64
C TYR A 159 3.19 15.37 -4.74
N TYR A 160 2.11 14.68 -4.36
CA TYR A 160 1.25 14.00 -5.34
C TYR A 160 0.31 14.92 -6.11
N THR A 161 0.14 16.17 -5.65
CA THR A 161 -0.65 17.20 -6.36
C THR A 161 0.20 17.97 -7.38
N ASN A 162 1.41 18.40 -6.99
CA ASN A 162 2.18 19.42 -7.70
C ASN A 162 3.51 18.92 -8.27
N GLN A 163 4.08 17.83 -7.74
CA GLN A 163 5.44 17.40 -8.10
C GLN A 163 5.46 16.06 -8.85
N PHE A 164 4.57 15.12 -8.50
CA PHE A 164 4.57 13.78 -9.06
C PHE A 164 3.70 13.68 -10.32
N ASP A 165 4.34 13.44 -11.47
CA ASP A 165 3.64 13.16 -12.73
C ASP A 165 3.36 11.66 -12.91
N PHE A 166 2.12 11.24 -12.63
CA PHE A 166 1.62 9.88 -12.81
C PHE A 166 1.67 9.35 -14.26
N ASN A 167 1.81 10.23 -15.26
CA ASN A 167 1.97 9.81 -16.66
C ASN A 167 3.43 9.45 -16.97
N LYS A 168 4.39 10.08 -16.28
CA LYS A 168 5.83 9.94 -16.54
C LYS A 168 6.51 8.96 -15.59
N TRP A 169 6.13 8.97 -14.31
CA TRP A 169 6.84 8.28 -13.24
C TRP A 169 6.03 7.13 -12.65
N ALA A 170 6.74 6.08 -12.25
CA ALA A 170 6.25 4.97 -11.44
C ALA A 170 6.60 5.22 -9.97
N ILE A 171 5.65 4.90 -9.09
CA ILE A 171 5.91 4.85 -7.66
C ILE A 171 6.64 3.55 -7.38
N SER A 172 7.84 3.62 -6.80
CA SER A 172 8.63 2.45 -6.42
C SER A 172 9.33 2.71 -5.11
N ILE A 173 9.28 1.73 -4.21
CA ILE A 173 10.00 1.75 -2.93
C ILE A 173 11.32 0.97 -2.97
N ARG A 174 11.64 0.41 -4.15
CA ARG A 174 12.84 -0.39 -4.43
C ARG A 174 13.91 0.42 -5.16
N HIS A 175 13.55 1.53 -5.80
CA HIS A 175 14.47 2.36 -6.57
C HIS A 175 14.69 3.71 -5.87
N LYS A 176 15.96 4.13 -5.74
CA LYS A 176 16.35 5.44 -5.18
C LYS A 176 16.17 6.62 -6.14
N THR A 177 16.06 6.34 -7.43
CA THR A 177 15.98 7.35 -8.48
C THR A 177 14.57 7.40 -9.07
N PRO A 178 14.17 8.54 -9.66
CA PRO A 178 12.91 8.63 -10.40
C PRO A 178 12.77 7.47 -11.39
N PHE A 179 11.81 6.58 -11.14
CA PHE A 179 11.62 5.39 -11.96
C PHE A 179 10.62 5.69 -13.07
N MET A 180 11.08 5.74 -14.32
CA MET A 180 10.19 6.09 -15.43
C MET A 180 9.13 5.00 -15.63
N LYS A 181 7.86 5.41 -15.73
CA LYS A 181 6.71 4.51 -15.88
C LYS A 181 6.86 3.56 -17.07
N HIS A 182 7.36 4.07 -18.20
CA HIS A 182 7.57 3.25 -19.39
C HIS A 182 8.71 2.22 -19.23
N ILE A 183 9.72 2.49 -18.40
CA ILE A 183 10.78 1.52 -18.07
C ILE A 183 10.21 0.46 -17.13
N ALA A 184 9.46 0.87 -16.11
CA ALA A 184 8.78 -0.05 -15.19
C ALA A 184 7.88 -1.03 -15.94
N MET A 185 7.15 -0.55 -16.94
CA MET A 185 6.30 -1.40 -17.80
C MET A 185 7.08 -2.44 -18.61
N LYS A 186 8.33 -2.15 -19.01
CA LYS A 186 9.18 -3.11 -19.73
C LYS A 186 9.67 -4.24 -18.82
N HIS A 187 9.81 -3.98 -17.52
CA HIS A 187 10.22 -4.98 -16.53
C HIS A 187 9.06 -5.85 -16.01
N LEU A 188 7.82 -5.56 -16.40
CA LEU A 188 6.68 -6.39 -16.03
C LEU A 188 6.85 -7.83 -16.55
N PRO A 189 6.32 -8.83 -15.83
CA PRO A 189 6.22 -10.18 -16.35
C PRO A 189 5.46 -10.23 -17.69
N PRO A 190 5.83 -11.12 -18.64
CA PRO A 190 5.23 -11.17 -19.98
C PRO A 190 3.69 -11.26 -19.98
N TYR A 191 3.12 -11.96 -19.00
CA TYR A 191 1.67 -12.11 -18.86
C TYR A 191 0.93 -10.84 -18.41
N GLU A 192 1.63 -9.82 -17.88
CA GLU A 192 1.03 -8.53 -17.49
C GLU A 192 1.27 -7.42 -18.51
N GLN A 193 2.32 -7.51 -19.33
CA GLN A 193 2.73 -6.45 -20.27
C GLN A 193 1.59 -6.01 -21.20
N GLY A 194 0.88 -6.96 -21.83
CA GLY A 194 -0.18 -6.64 -22.80
C GLY A 194 -1.36 -5.86 -22.22
N TYR A 195 -1.79 -6.20 -20.99
CA TYR A 195 -2.90 -5.52 -20.32
C TYR A 195 -2.48 -4.15 -19.77
N ILE A 196 -1.32 -4.09 -19.12
CA ILE A 196 -0.84 -2.90 -18.42
C ILE A 196 -0.41 -1.81 -19.39
N VAL A 197 0.27 -2.14 -20.50
CA VAL A 197 0.68 -1.15 -21.51
C VAL A 197 -0.50 -0.36 -22.07
N ARG A 198 -1.68 -1.01 -22.19
CA ARG A 198 -2.89 -0.37 -22.77
C ARG A 198 -3.75 0.36 -21.74
N ASN A 199 -3.77 -0.09 -20.49
CA ASN A 199 -4.77 0.34 -19.51
C ASN A 199 -4.19 1.02 -18.26
N CYS A 200 -2.86 1.05 -18.09
CA CYS A 200 -2.26 1.56 -16.87
C CYS A 200 -2.36 3.08 -16.76
N LYS A 201 -3.18 3.51 -15.81
CA LYS A 201 -3.34 4.92 -15.47
C LYS A 201 -2.34 5.35 -14.40
N ILE A 202 -2.30 4.63 -13.28
CA ILE A 202 -1.31 4.79 -12.21
C ILE A 202 -0.43 3.54 -12.15
N PHE A 203 0.88 3.73 -12.02
CA PHE A 203 1.84 2.64 -11.85
C PHE A 203 2.47 2.71 -10.47
N ILE A 204 2.20 1.69 -9.66
CA ILE A 204 2.84 1.47 -8.36
C ILE A 204 3.52 0.12 -8.44
N GLU A 205 4.85 0.10 -8.46
CA GLU A 205 5.64 -1.12 -8.53
C GLU A 205 5.44 -1.94 -7.26
N GLU A 206 5.11 -3.21 -7.45
CA GLU A 206 5.10 -4.22 -6.40
C GLU A 206 6.56 -4.60 -6.08
N PRO A 207 7.06 -4.35 -4.84
CA PRO A 207 8.48 -4.36 -4.49
C PRO A 207 9.21 -5.68 -4.76
N PHE A 208 8.49 -6.80 -4.84
CA PHE A 208 9.14 -8.10 -5.03
C PHE A 208 8.79 -8.72 -6.39
N SER A 209 7.51 -8.77 -6.76
CA SER A 209 7.00 -9.38 -8.01
C SER A 209 7.11 -8.47 -9.23
N GLN A 210 7.40 -7.18 -9.02
CA GLN A 210 7.56 -6.17 -10.08
C GLN A 210 6.33 -6.07 -10.98
N THR A 211 5.15 -6.35 -10.41
CA THR A 211 3.84 -6.13 -11.04
C THR A 211 3.31 -4.73 -10.69
N ASN A 212 2.14 -4.34 -11.20
CA ASN A 212 1.49 -3.09 -10.80
C ASN A 212 0.49 -3.32 -9.66
N ALA A 213 0.80 -2.82 -8.47
CA ALA A 213 -0.10 -2.87 -7.31
C ALA A 213 -1.40 -2.07 -7.52
N ALA A 214 -1.38 -1.04 -8.37
CA ALA A 214 -2.53 -0.20 -8.71
C ALA A 214 -3.36 -0.73 -9.91
N ARG A 215 -3.28 -2.04 -10.20
CA ARG A 215 -3.96 -2.66 -11.36
C ARG A 215 -5.48 -2.48 -11.35
N SER A 216 -6.11 -2.34 -10.18
CA SER A 216 -7.55 -2.06 -10.07
C SER A 216 -7.95 -0.72 -10.68
N ILE A 217 -7.02 0.24 -10.80
CA ILE A 217 -7.25 1.60 -11.28
C ILE A 217 -7.06 1.65 -12.80
N HIS A 218 -8.13 1.36 -13.53
CA HIS A 218 -8.12 1.27 -15.00
C HIS A 218 -8.98 2.34 -15.71
N SER A 219 -9.72 3.17 -14.96
CA SER A 219 -10.62 4.20 -15.50
C SER A 219 -10.04 5.61 -15.34
N ASP A 220 -10.09 6.41 -16.41
CA ASP A 220 -9.70 7.83 -16.39
C ASP A 220 -10.57 8.67 -15.45
N ASN A 221 -11.84 8.29 -15.29
CA ASN A 221 -12.75 8.95 -14.34
C ASN A 221 -12.29 8.72 -12.90
N ILE A 222 -11.88 7.49 -12.57
CA ILE A 222 -11.36 7.18 -11.23
C ILE A 222 -10.05 7.92 -10.97
N VAL A 223 -9.14 7.98 -11.95
CA VAL A 223 -7.89 8.74 -11.80
C VAL A 223 -8.14 10.23 -11.64
N SER A 224 -9.07 10.79 -12.41
CA SER A 224 -9.49 12.18 -12.26
C SER A 224 -10.06 12.44 -10.86
N TYR A 225 -10.88 11.52 -10.35
CA TYR A 225 -11.44 11.61 -9.00
C TYR A 225 -10.35 11.56 -7.91
N ILE A 226 -9.38 10.65 -8.05
CA ILE A 226 -8.22 10.59 -7.14
C ILE A 226 -7.44 11.90 -7.18
N LYS A 227 -7.11 12.41 -8.37
CA LYS A 227 -6.38 13.68 -8.52
C LYS A 227 -7.14 14.86 -7.91
N GLN A 228 -8.45 14.94 -8.11
CA GLN A 228 -9.28 15.98 -7.51
C GLN A 228 -9.28 15.93 -5.98
N ALA A 229 -9.29 14.74 -5.39
CA ALA A 229 -9.19 14.59 -3.93
C ALA A 229 -7.87 15.15 -3.38
N PHE A 230 -6.75 14.89 -4.06
CA PHE A 230 -5.44 15.48 -3.73
C PHE A 230 -5.45 17.01 -3.91
N ILE A 231 -5.94 17.53 -5.05
CA ILE A 231 -6.01 18.98 -5.33
C ILE A 231 -6.84 19.72 -4.27
N LYS A 232 -8.06 19.26 -3.99
CA LYS A 232 -8.94 19.88 -2.98
C LYS A 232 -8.31 19.86 -1.58
N THR A 233 -7.65 18.75 -1.23
CA THR A 233 -6.95 18.67 0.06
C THR A 233 -5.79 19.66 0.11
N ASN A 234 -5.04 19.81 -0.99
CA ASN A 234 -3.93 20.76 -1.08
C ASN A 234 -4.40 22.22 -0.95
N GLU A 235 -5.52 22.57 -1.58
CA GLU A 235 -6.15 23.90 -1.44
C GLU A 235 -6.50 24.19 0.02
N ILE A 236 -7.21 23.27 0.69
CA ILE A 236 -7.62 23.42 2.10
C ILE A 236 -6.41 23.56 3.03
N LEU A 237 -5.36 22.78 2.82
CA LEU A 237 -4.13 22.85 3.61
C LEU A 237 -3.35 24.15 3.37
N SER A 238 -3.35 24.67 2.13
CA SER A 238 -2.69 25.93 1.78
C SER A 238 -3.37 27.13 2.44
N ASP A 239 -4.69 27.06 2.55
CA ASP A 239 -5.52 28.08 3.21
C ASP A 239 -5.52 27.96 4.75
N GLN A 240 -4.74 27.02 5.31
CA GLN A 240 -4.59 26.78 6.75
C GLN A 240 -5.92 26.50 7.49
N TYR A 241 -6.88 25.89 6.79
CA TYR A 241 -8.11 25.44 7.44
C TYR A 241 -7.86 24.29 8.42
N PRO A 242 -8.76 24.09 9.41
CA PRO A 242 -8.69 22.97 10.33
C PRO A 242 -8.67 21.62 9.62
N LEU A 243 -8.04 20.61 10.23
CA LEU A 243 -7.91 19.27 9.68
C LEU A 243 -9.27 18.61 9.41
N GLU A 244 -10.27 18.94 10.22
CA GLU A 244 -11.67 18.50 10.10
C GLU A 244 -12.29 18.92 8.77
N SER A 245 -11.85 20.06 8.21
CA SER A 245 -12.31 20.53 6.90
C SER A 245 -11.92 19.58 5.78
N ILE A 246 -10.79 18.87 5.92
CA ILE A 246 -10.33 17.87 4.95
C ILE A 246 -11.23 16.64 4.96
N MET A 247 -11.70 16.23 6.15
CA MET A 247 -12.52 15.03 6.29
C MET A 247 -13.98 15.24 5.84
N ASN A 248 -14.43 16.49 5.80
CA ASN A 248 -15.80 16.86 5.43
C ASN A 248 -15.96 17.35 3.98
N ILE A 249 -14.96 17.19 3.11
CA ILE A 249 -14.99 17.66 1.71
C ILE A 249 -16.20 17.13 0.90
N ARG A 250 -16.85 16.05 1.34
CA ARG A 250 -18.06 15.52 0.69
C ARG A 250 -19.36 16.24 1.07
N ASN A 251 -19.37 16.96 2.18
CA ASN A 251 -20.58 17.57 2.75
C ASN A 251 -20.79 19.02 2.28
N ASN A 252 -19.89 19.56 1.45
CA ASN A 252 -19.96 20.87 0.80
C ASN A 252 -19.86 20.72 -0.71
#